data_AF-A0A6J7E067-F1
#
_entry.id   AF-A0A6J7E067-F1
#
_cell.length_a   1.000
_cell.length_b   1.000
_cell.length_c   1.000
_cell.angle_alpha   90.00
_cell.angle_beta   90.00
_cell.angle_gamma   90.00
#
_symmetry.space_group_name_H-M   'P 1'
#
loop_
_entity.id
_entity.type
_entity.pdbx_description
1 polymer ?
#
loop_
_entity_poly.entity_id
_entity_poly.type
_entity_poly.pdbx_seq_one_letter_code
_entity_poly.pdbx_strand_id
1 'polypeptide(L)'
;MSAGGSIAFVLSSTVRSPLSGIATSNGLRPGLAMIAKEMANEFGSHNIRVNSLLPGRFDTERVRALDAQTGDAANSRRNAESSIPLGRYGEPDEFGTFVAFVLSAKASYLTGTAISLDGGSNQSL
;
A
#
# COMPACT_ATOMS: atom_id res chain seq x y z
N MET A 1 14.22 26.40 -12.09
CA MET A 1 13.43 25.15 -12.16
C MET A 1 12.14 25.39 -11.37
N SER A 2 10.98 25.12 -11.96
CA SER A 2 9.70 25.21 -11.23
C SER A 2 9.74 24.28 -10.01
N ALA A 3 9.13 24.68 -8.88
CA ALA A 3 8.97 23.80 -7.73
C ALA A 3 8.08 22.61 -8.13
N GLY A 4 8.62 21.40 -8.08
CA GLY A 4 7.91 20.15 -8.39
C GLY A 4 7.07 19.65 -7.21
N GLY A 5 6.63 18.39 -7.27
CA GLY A 5 5.82 17.79 -6.20
C GLY A 5 5.95 16.27 -6.11
N SER A 6 5.45 15.70 -5.02
CA SER A 6 5.32 14.24 -4.87
C SER A 6 3.98 13.89 -4.26
N ILE A 7 3.28 12.96 -4.90
CA ILE A 7 1.96 12.46 -4.50
C ILE A 7 2.08 10.95 -4.31
N ALA A 8 1.56 10.46 -3.18
CA ALA A 8 1.47 9.04 -2.89
C ALA A 8 0.01 8.67 -2.57
N PHE A 9 -0.57 7.75 -3.34
CA PHE A 9 -1.88 7.18 -3.06
C PHE A 9 -1.72 5.97 -2.13
N VAL A 10 -2.34 5.98 -0.96
CA VAL A 10 -2.42 4.78 -0.11
C VAL A 10 -3.59 3.93 -0.58
N LEU A 11 -3.26 2.86 -1.31
CA LEU A 11 -4.24 1.94 -1.89
C LEU A 11 -4.30 0.65 -1.06
N SER A 12 -4.22 -0.50 -1.72
CA SER A 12 -4.44 -1.82 -1.13
C SER A 12 -3.75 -2.89 -1.98
N SER A 13 -3.38 -4.01 -1.39
CA SER A 13 -2.95 -5.20 -2.12
C SER A 13 -3.98 -5.67 -3.17
N THR A 14 -5.27 -5.27 -3.02
CA THR A 14 -6.33 -5.55 -4.00
C THR A 14 -6.09 -4.96 -5.40
N VAL A 15 -5.11 -4.06 -5.56
CA VAL A 15 -4.64 -3.61 -6.88
C VAL A 15 -3.99 -4.76 -7.68
N ARG A 16 -3.43 -5.75 -7.00
CA ARG A 16 -2.69 -6.86 -7.60
C ARG A 16 -3.51 -8.14 -7.64
N SER A 17 -4.25 -8.44 -6.58
CA SER A 17 -5.05 -9.65 -6.47
C SER A 17 -6.28 -9.44 -5.59
N PRO A 18 -7.47 -9.97 -5.97
CA PRO A 18 -8.69 -9.73 -5.22
C PRO A 18 -8.67 -10.44 -3.86
N LEU A 19 -9.32 -9.82 -2.86
CA LEU A 19 -9.59 -10.46 -1.57
C LEU A 19 -11.09 -10.75 -1.41
N SER A 20 -11.41 -11.86 -0.75
CA SER A 20 -12.81 -12.27 -0.52
C SER A 20 -13.53 -11.26 0.38
N GLY A 21 -14.83 -11.03 0.12
CA GLY A 21 -15.69 -10.21 0.97
C GLY A 21 -15.54 -8.68 0.85
N ILE A 22 -14.68 -8.16 -0.04
CA ILE A 22 -14.43 -6.71 -0.18
C ILE A 22 -14.56 -6.19 -1.63
N ALA A 23 -15.69 -6.51 -2.28
CA ALA A 23 -15.96 -6.19 -3.69
C ALA A 23 -15.69 -4.72 -4.06
N THR A 24 -16.11 -3.77 -3.22
CA THR A 24 -15.86 -2.34 -3.45
C THR A 24 -14.37 -2.00 -3.50
N SER A 25 -13.55 -2.62 -2.65
CA SER A 25 -12.08 -2.43 -2.70
C SER A 25 -11.48 -3.09 -3.94
N ASN A 26 -11.94 -4.29 -4.27
CA ASN A 26 -11.48 -5.02 -5.46
C ASN A 26 -11.76 -4.25 -6.76
N GLY A 27 -12.89 -3.53 -6.84
CA GLY A 27 -13.21 -2.72 -8.02
C GLY A 27 -12.54 -1.35 -8.05
N LEU A 28 -12.61 -0.59 -6.95
CA LEU A 28 -12.19 0.82 -6.95
C LEU A 28 -10.67 1.01 -6.86
N ARG A 29 -9.94 0.15 -6.12
CA ARG A 29 -8.50 0.36 -5.91
C ARG A 29 -7.67 0.14 -7.17
N PRO A 30 -7.89 -0.89 -8.00
CA PRO A 30 -7.21 -1.00 -9.30
C PRO A 30 -7.50 0.19 -10.22
N GLY A 31 -8.75 0.67 -10.27
CA GLY A 31 -9.11 1.86 -11.04
C GLY A 31 -8.34 3.11 -10.60
N LEU A 32 -8.23 3.34 -9.28
CA LEU A 32 -7.47 4.46 -8.74
C LEU A 32 -5.96 4.33 -8.99
N ALA A 33 -5.42 3.11 -9.01
CA ALA A 33 -4.03 2.87 -9.39
C ALA A 33 -3.77 3.26 -10.86
N MET A 34 -4.74 3.01 -11.76
CA MET A 34 -4.66 3.45 -13.15
C MET A 34 -4.71 4.98 -13.28
N ILE A 35 -5.55 5.65 -12.51
CA ILE A 35 -5.58 7.13 -12.45
C ILE A 35 -4.23 7.67 -11.96
N ALA A 36 -3.66 7.09 -10.90
CA ALA A 36 -2.34 7.49 -10.41
C ALA A 36 -1.24 7.31 -11.48
N LYS A 37 -1.35 6.27 -12.32
CA LYS A 37 -0.44 6.06 -13.45
C LYS A 37 -0.61 7.12 -14.55
N GLU A 38 -1.84 7.47 -14.87
CA GLU A 38 -2.15 8.54 -15.83
C GLU A 38 -1.59 9.90 -15.34
N MET A 39 -1.84 10.26 -14.08
CA MET A 39 -1.30 11.48 -13.47
C MET A 39 0.24 11.51 -13.50
N ALA A 40 0.91 10.38 -13.30
CA ALA A 40 2.36 10.30 -13.40
C ALA A 40 2.88 10.65 -14.81
N ASN A 41 2.14 10.21 -15.85
CA ASN A 41 2.48 10.51 -17.24
C ASN A 41 2.22 11.98 -17.57
N GLU A 42 1.08 12.53 -17.12
CA GLU A 42 0.66 13.91 -17.38
C GLU A 42 1.56 14.94 -16.67
N PHE A 43 1.85 14.71 -15.39
CA PHE A 43 2.54 15.70 -14.56
C PHE A 43 4.06 15.51 -14.49
N GLY A 44 4.60 14.46 -15.10
CA GLY A 44 6.05 14.20 -15.10
C GLY A 44 6.87 15.35 -15.70
N SER A 45 6.39 15.99 -16.77
CA SER A 45 7.02 17.18 -17.38
C SER A 45 7.05 18.40 -16.47
N HIS A 46 6.20 18.42 -15.45
CA HIS A 46 6.13 19.46 -14.41
C HIS A 46 6.96 19.09 -13.17
N ASN A 47 7.80 18.06 -13.24
CA ASN A 47 8.59 17.55 -12.13
C ASN A 47 7.73 17.09 -10.92
N ILE A 48 6.54 16.54 -11.22
CA ILE A 48 5.65 15.95 -10.21
C ILE A 48 5.72 14.43 -10.33
N ARG A 49 5.97 13.76 -9.20
CA ARG A 49 6.00 12.30 -9.10
C ARG A 49 4.72 11.79 -8.48
N VAL A 50 4.13 10.74 -9.04
CA VAL A 50 2.89 10.13 -8.51
C VAL A 50 3.09 8.64 -8.37
N ASN A 51 2.93 8.09 -7.17
CA ASN A 51 3.08 6.65 -6.91
C ASN A 51 1.88 6.12 -6.12
N SER A 52 1.62 4.82 -6.26
CA SER A 52 0.64 4.08 -5.46
C SER A 52 1.37 3.18 -4.46
N LEU A 53 0.95 3.20 -3.21
CA LEU A 53 1.49 2.37 -2.13
C LEU A 53 0.44 1.35 -1.74
N LEU A 54 0.81 0.07 -1.74
CA LEU A 54 -0.08 -1.05 -1.51
C LEU A 54 0.29 -1.71 -0.17
N PRO A 55 -0.22 -1.22 0.96
CA PRO A 55 0.05 -1.84 2.25
C PRO A 55 -0.62 -3.21 2.35
N GLY A 56 0.08 -4.16 2.97
CA GLY A 56 -0.48 -5.39 3.50
C GLY A 56 -1.10 -5.18 4.89
N ARG A 57 -0.91 -6.15 5.80
CA ARG A 57 -1.38 -6.02 7.20
C ARG A 57 -0.35 -5.28 8.05
N PHE A 58 -0.79 -4.17 8.63
CA PHE A 58 -0.03 -3.38 9.61
C PHE A 58 -0.77 -3.34 10.95
N ASP A 59 -0.02 -3.34 12.06
CA ASP A 59 -0.56 -3.33 13.44
C ASP A 59 -1.15 -1.95 13.81
N THR A 60 -2.26 -1.62 13.16
CA THR A 60 -3.05 -0.42 13.41
C THR A 60 -4.18 -0.73 14.39
N GLU A 61 -4.71 0.29 15.06
CA GLU A 61 -5.89 0.16 15.91
C GLU A 61 -7.07 -0.50 15.18
N ARG A 62 -7.27 -0.12 13.91
CA ARG A 62 -8.32 -0.70 13.06
C ARG A 62 -8.12 -2.19 12.81
N VAL A 63 -6.89 -2.64 12.57
CA VAL A 63 -6.57 -4.06 12.37
C VAL A 63 -6.77 -4.84 13.67
N ARG A 64 -6.32 -4.30 14.81
CA ARG A 64 -6.58 -4.90 16.12
C ARG A 64 -8.07 -5.05 16.42
N ALA A 65 -8.87 -4.04 16.09
CA ALA A 65 -10.33 -4.11 16.23
C ALA A 65 -10.96 -5.18 15.32
N LEU A 66 -10.46 -5.35 14.09
CA LEU A 66 -10.93 -6.41 13.18
C LEU A 66 -10.56 -7.80 13.70
N ASP A 67 -9.35 -7.99 14.23
CA ASP A 67 -8.95 -9.26 14.84
C ASP A 67 -9.84 -9.56 16.07
N ALA A 68 -10.16 -8.55 16.88
CA ALA A 68 -11.06 -8.70 18.03
C ALA A 68 -12.50 -9.09 17.64
N GLN A 69 -13.01 -8.64 16.49
CA GLN A 69 -14.35 -9.00 16.00
C GLN A 69 -14.50 -10.48 15.65
N THR A 70 -13.40 -11.22 15.50
CA THR A 70 -13.45 -12.67 15.23
C THR A 70 -13.84 -13.52 16.46
N GLY A 71 -13.86 -12.93 17.66
CA GLY A 71 -14.08 -13.63 18.92
C GLY A 71 -12.84 -14.30 19.50
N ASP A 72 -11.75 -14.42 18.73
CA ASP A 72 -10.43 -14.88 19.19
C ASP A 72 -9.33 -14.09 18.45
N ALA A 73 -9.03 -12.90 18.98
CA ALA A 73 -8.05 -11.99 18.38
C ALA A 73 -6.66 -12.62 18.24
N ALA A 74 -6.24 -13.41 19.24
CA ALA A 74 -4.92 -14.02 19.25
C ALA A 74 -4.79 -15.07 18.15
N ASN A 75 -5.83 -15.89 17.95
CA ASN A 75 -5.83 -16.88 16.87
C ASN A 75 -5.98 -16.23 15.49
N SER A 76 -6.84 -15.21 15.34
CA SER A 76 -6.96 -14.42 14.10
C SER A 76 -5.61 -13.85 13.67
N ARG A 77 -4.90 -13.19 14.59
CA ARG A 77 -3.58 -12.63 14.34
C ARG A 77 -2.55 -13.69 13.97
N ARG A 78 -2.43 -14.77 14.73
CA ARG A 78 -1.49 -15.86 14.42
C ARG A 78 -1.73 -16.46 13.03
N ASN A 79 -2.99 -16.68 12.67
CA ASN A 79 -3.35 -17.20 11.34
C ASN A 79 -2.96 -16.22 10.23
N ALA A 80 -3.24 -14.93 10.43
CA ALA A 80 -2.85 -13.91 9.47
C ALA A 80 -1.33 -13.74 9.36
N GLU A 81 -0.59 -13.79 10.46
CA GLU A 81 0.88 -13.72 10.45
C GLU A 81 1.50 -14.95 9.77
N SER A 82 0.91 -16.13 9.91
CA SER A 82 1.38 -17.36 9.28
C SER A 82 1.29 -17.36 7.75
N SER A 83 0.45 -16.50 7.16
CA SER A 83 0.34 -16.33 5.71
C SER A 83 1.23 -15.21 5.16
N ILE A 84 1.92 -14.47 6.03
CA ILE A 84 2.89 -13.43 5.66
C ILE A 84 4.28 -14.07 5.68
N PRO A 85 5.07 -14.05 4.59
CA PRO A 85 6.42 -14.63 4.59
C PRO A 85 7.37 -14.08 5.66
N LEU A 86 7.28 -12.79 6.00
CA LEU A 86 8.04 -12.22 7.12
C LEU A 86 7.49 -12.60 8.52
N GLY A 87 6.39 -13.34 8.60
CA GLY A 87 5.86 -13.95 9.83
C GLY A 87 5.28 -12.97 10.85
N ARG A 88 4.98 -11.72 10.45
CA ARG A 88 4.47 -10.68 11.36
C ARG A 88 3.65 -9.63 10.60
N TYR A 89 2.83 -8.90 11.34
CA TYR A 89 2.32 -7.62 10.84
C TYR A 89 3.46 -6.61 10.68
N GLY A 90 3.30 -5.71 9.72
CA GLY A 90 4.15 -4.52 9.64
C GLY A 90 3.83 -3.55 10.78
N GLU A 91 4.80 -2.76 11.19
CA GLU A 91 4.58 -1.66 12.14
C GLU A 91 4.21 -0.37 11.39
N PRO A 92 3.27 0.45 11.91
CA PRO A 92 2.89 1.72 11.26
C PRO A 92 4.08 2.63 10.93
N ASP A 93 5.11 2.63 11.77
CA ASP A 93 6.33 3.43 11.58
C ASP A 93 7.18 2.93 10.39
N GLU A 94 7.16 1.63 10.07
CA GLU A 94 7.82 1.09 8.88
C GLU A 94 7.15 1.63 7.61
N PHE A 95 5.80 1.66 7.60
CA PHE A 95 5.04 2.24 6.49
C PHE A 95 5.29 3.74 6.38
N GLY A 96 5.23 4.47 7.51
CA GLY A 96 5.49 5.91 7.55
C GLY A 96 6.88 6.29 7.05
N THR A 97 7.91 5.53 7.46
CA THR A 97 9.29 5.72 7.00
C THR A 97 9.41 5.52 5.48
N PHE A 98 8.76 4.49 4.95
CA PHE A 98 8.74 4.26 3.51
C PHE A 98 7.99 5.36 2.75
N VAL A 99 6.82 5.80 3.23
CA VAL A 99 6.07 6.92 2.65
C VAL A 99 6.95 8.18 2.62
N ALA A 100 7.65 8.48 3.71
CA ALA A 100 8.57 9.61 3.79
C ALA A 100 9.70 9.50 2.74
N PHE A 101 10.29 8.31 2.55
CA PHE A 101 11.27 8.08 1.49
C PHE A 101 10.67 8.34 0.09
N VAL A 102 9.50 7.78 -0.21
CA VAL A 102 8.83 7.93 -1.51
C VAL A 102 8.52 9.39 -1.83
N LEU A 103 8.15 10.18 -0.83
CA LEU A 103 7.86 11.61 -0.98
C LEU A 103 9.12 12.49 -1.03
N SER A 104 10.25 12.00 -0.53
CA SER A 104 11.50 12.75 -0.47
C SER A 104 12.19 12.94 -1.83
N ALA A 105 13.20 13.82 -1.87
CA ALA A 105 14.10 13.97 -3.02
C ALA A 105 14.97 12.73 -3.28
N LYS A 106 15.12 11.81 -2.32
CA LYS A 106 15.90 10.58 -2.51
C LYS A 106 15.23 9.61 -3.49
N ALA A 107 13.92 9.74 -3.69
CA ALA A 107 13.14 8.97 -4.65
C ALA A 107 12.88 9.75 -5.95
N SER A 108 13.80 10.64 -6.36
CA SER A 108 13.61 11.57 -7.48
C SER A 108 13.33 10.92 -8.84
N TYR A 109 13.69 9.65 -9.01
CA TYR A 109 13.42 8.89 -10.25
C TYR A 109 12.24 7.91 -10.13
N LEU A 110 11.55 7.89 -8.98
CA LEU A 110 10.43 7.00 -8.71
C LEU A 110 9.09 7.69 -9.01
N THR A 111 8.43 7.30 -10.10
CA THR A 111 7.09 7.77 -10.48
C THR A 111 6.32 6.70 -11.26
N GLY A 112 4.99 6.73 -11.19
CA GLY A 112 4.09 5.89 -11.97
C GLY A 112 4.15 4.41 -11.62
N THR A 113 4.51 4.05 -10.38
CA THR A 113 4.56 2.66 -9.92
C THR A 113 3.59 2.38 -8.76
N ALA A 114 3.18 1.12 -8.64
CA ALA A 114 2.37 0.59 -7.54
C ALA A 114 3.23 -0.38 -6.71
N ILE A 115 3.62 0.06 -5.51
CA ILE A 115 4.65 -0.58 -4.69
C ILE A 115 4.00 -1.31 -3.52
N SER A 116 4.22 -2.62 -3.42
CA SER A 116 3.71 -3.44 -2.32
C SER A 116 4.60 -3.35 -1.08
N LEU A 117 3.98 -3.10 0.06
CA LEU A 117 4.58 -3.16 1.40
C LEU A 117 3.77 -4.14 2.24
N ASP A 118 4.04 -5.43 2.10
CA ASP A 118 3.15 -6.49 2.60
C ASP A 118 3.90 -7.71 3.17
N GLY A 119 5.20 -7.58 3.43
CA GLY A 119 6.02 -8.67 3.95
C GLY A 119 6.09 -9.90 3.03
N GLY A 120 5.82 -9.73 1.73
CA GLY A 120 5.83 -10.82 0.74
C GLY A 120 4.50 -11.56 0.62
N SER A 121 3.43 -11.08 1.24
CA SER A 121 2.14 -11.77 1.24
C SER A 121 1.56 -11.91 -0.17
N ASN A 122 1.82 -10.92 -1.03
CA ASN A 122 1.40 -10.97 -2.40
C ASN A 122 2.33 -11.86 -3.24
N GLN A 123 1.72 -12.73 -4.04
CA GLN A 123 2.40 -13.75 -4.84
C GLN A 123 2.76 -13.28 -6.26
N SER A 124 2.43 -12.04 -6.64
CA SER A 124 2.82 -11.46 -7.93
C SER A 124 4.19 -10.76 -7.86
N LEU A 125 5.04 -10.99 -8.86
CA LEU A 125 6.28 -10.22 -9.10
C LEU A 125 6.00 -8.83 -9.69
#